data_AF-A0A8T6FYT5-F1
#
_entry.id   AF-A0A8T6FYT5-F1
#
_cell.length_a   1.000
_cell.length_b   1.000
_cell.length_c   1.000
_cell.angle_alpha   90.00
_cell.angle_beta   90.00
_cell.angle_gamma   90.00
#
_symmetry.space_group_name_H-M   'P 1'
#
loop_
_entity.id
_entity.type
_entity.pdbx_description
1 polymer ?
#
loop_
_entity_poly.entity_id
_entity_poly.type
_entity_poly.pdbx_seq_one_letter_code
_entity_poly.pdbx_strand_id
1 'polypeptide(L)'
;MKRIAILFAIALFLLLPTSVAAADCQIVLGFKTLRDLIGHDIVGECLEDQRYAANGNSEQQTTGGLLVWRKADNWTAFTDGYRTWINGPNGLEQRLNTERFLWEIELPFAQTSAVRGVPGDLWADVIIGQPDFSQITDDQVVPYKVFNPGGVIVDRSVSPGRAYIWDAGNSRILGVDLSKCYAGSGPCSADIVLGQPSLFD
;
A
#
# COMPACT_ATOMS: atom_id res chain seq x y z
N MET A 1 70.63 69.66 -23.87
CA MET A 1 69.30 69.57 -23.22
C MET A 1 68.29 69.05 -24.22
N LYS A 2 67.75 67.83 -24.03
CA LYS A 2 66.39 67.42 -24.43
C LYS A 2 66.15 65.98 -23.91
N ARG A 3 65.24 65.88 -22.94
CA ARG A 3 64.83 64.66 -22.24
C ARG A 3 63.75 63.97 -23.10
N ILE A 4 63.90 62.68 -23.38
CA ILE A 4 62.86 61.87 -24.05
C ILE A 4 62.08 61.17 -22.93
N ALA A 5 60.81 61.55 -22.77
CA ALA A 5 59.91 61.00 -21.78
C ALA A 5 59.22 59.74 -22.32
N ILE A 6 59.30 58.66 -21.55
CA ILE A 6 58.64 57.38 -21.78
C ILE A 6 57.21 57.50 -21.23
N LEU A 7 56.21 57.30 -22.09
CA LEU A 7 54.79 57.23 -21.70
C LEU A 7 54.37 55.75 -21.64
N PHE A 8 54.23 55.23 -20.42
CA PHE A 8 53.60 53.95 -20.12
C PHE A 8 52.08 54.14 -20.09
N ALA A 9 51.36 53.54 -21.05
CA ALA A 9 49.91 53.48 -21.02
C ALA A 9 49.47 52.28 -20.16
N ILE A 10 48.97 52.54 -18.95
CA ILE A 10 48.35 51.53 -18.09
C ILE A 10 46.89 51.36 -18.53
N ALA A 11 46.57 50.23 -19.17
CA ALA A 11 45.21 49.84 -19.48
C ALA A 11 44.54 49.27 -18.22
N LEU A 12 43.62 50.02 -17.62
CA LEU A 12 42.80 49.58 -16.49
C LEU A 12 41.69 48.65 -17.01
N PHE A 13 41.89 47.34 -16.86
CA PHE A 13 40.90 46.32 -17.19
C PHE A 13 39.79 46.35 -16.13
N LEU A 14 38.64 46.93 -16.46
CA LEU A 14 37.43 46.86 -15.65
C LEU A 14 36.99 45.38 -15.58
N LEU A 15 37.21 44.75 -14.42
CA LEU A 15 36.61 43.46 -14.07
C LEU A 15 35.10 43.67 -13.89
N LEU A 16 34.35 43.54 -14.98
CA LEU A 16 32.91 43.32 -14.90
C LEU A 16 32.71 42.00 -14.14
N PRO A 17 31.88 41.95 -13.09
CA PRO A 17 31.51 40.69 -12.48
C PRO A 17 30.81 39.87 -13.57
N THR A 18 31.40 38.74 -13.94
CA THR A 18 30.76 37.77 -14.80
C THR A 18 29.56 37.23 -14.03
N SER A 19 28.36 37.68 -14.39
CA SER A 19 27.13 37.00 -14.03
C SER A 19 27.22 35.59 -14.61
N VAL A 20 27.45 34.59 -13.77
CA VAL A 20 27.30 33.20 -14.17
C VAL A 20 25.83 33.05 -14.55
N ALA A 21 25.55 32.74 -15.82
CA ALA A 21 24.19 32.53 -16.29
C ALA A 21 23.53 31.45 -15.43
N ALA A 22 22.34 31.75 -14.90
CA ALA A 22 21.49 30.75 -14.28
C ALA A 22 21.27 29.63 -15.31
N ALA A 23 21.34 28.37 -14.86
CA ALA A 23 21.13 27.22 -15.71
C ALA A 23 19.77 27.32 -16.42
N ASP A 24 19.72 27.03 -17.72
CA ASP A 24 18.50 26.99 -18.55
C ASP A 24 17.53 25.85 -18.17
N CYS A 25 17.70 25.26 -16.99
CA CYS A 25 16.86 24.17 -16.52
C CYS A 25 15.44 24.65 -16.19
N GLN A 26 14.48 23.73 -16.24
CA GLN A 26 13.09 24.04 -15.92
C GLN A 26 12.52 23.11 -14.86
N ILE A 27 11.82 23.70 -13.90
CA ILE A 27 10.97 22.96 -12.97
C ILE A 27 9.56 22.92 -13.56
N VAL A 28 9.13 21.74 -14.01
CA VAL A 28 7.89 21.53 -14.78
C VAL A 28 6.92 20.58 -14.06
N LEU A 29 5.68 20.53 -14.54
CA LEU A 29 4.66 19.56 -14.10
C LEU A 29 4.49 19.50 -12.57
N GLY A 30 4.47 18.30 -11.99
CA GLY A 30 4.26 18.06 -10.57
C GLY A 30 5.34 18.70 -9.69
N PHE A 31 6.56 18.85 -10.18
CA PHE A 31 7.63 19.56 -9.45
C PHE A 31 7.39 21.05 -9.41
N LYS A 32 6.83 21.63 -10.48
CA LYS A 32 6.41 23.04 -10.47
C LYS A 32 5.31 23.23 -9.43
N THR A 33 4.28 22.38 -9.44
CA THR A 33 3.20 22.42 -8.44
C THR A 33 3.75 22.30 -7.02
N LEU A 34 4.68 21.38 -6.79
CA LEU A 34 5.26 21.18 -5.47
C LEU A 34 6.07 22.41 -5.01
N ARG A 35 6.86 23.02 -5.90
CA ARG A 35 7.57 24.28 -5.59
C ARG A 35 6.61 25.43 -5.31
N ASP A 36 5.53 25.55 -6.08
CA ASP A 36 4.51 26.58 -5.88
C ASP A 36 3.82 26.44 -4.50
N LEU A 37 3.67 25.21 -3.99
CA LEU A 37 3.10 24.93 -2.66
C LEU A 37 4.10 25.14 -1.50
N ILE A 38 5.35 24.72 -1.65
CA ILE A 38 6.39 24.83 -0.60
C ILE A 38 6.93 26.26 -0.51
N GLY A 39 7.11 26.91 -1.64
CA GLY A 39 7.71 28.23 -1.76
C GLY A 39 9.08 28.19 -2.45
N HIS A 40 9.31 29.24 -3.26
CA HIS A 40 10.54 29.41 -4.03
C HIS A 40 11.78 29.57 -3.16
N ASP A 41 11.68 30.20 -1.99
CA ASP A 41 12.83 30.45 -1.10
C ASP A 41 13.39 29.17 -0.47
N ILE A 42 12.56 28.12 -0.34
CA ILE A 42 12.94 26.84 0.27
C ILE A 42 13.49 25.89 -0.80
N VAL A 43 12.78 25.72 -1.91
CA VAL A 43 13.21 24.83 -3.01
C VAL A 43 14.35 25.45 -3.80
N GLY A 44 14.29 26.76 -4.03
CA GLY A 44 15.28 27.52 -4.76
C GLY A 44 15.22 27.34 -6.28
N GLU A 45 16.34 27.64 -6.91
CA GLU A 45 16.52 27.56 -8.36
C GLU A 45 16.88 26.13 -8.77
N CYS A 46 16.55 25.76 -10.01
CA CYS A 46 16.97 24.47 -10.53
C CYS A 46 18.49 24.47 -10.80
N LEU A 47 19.09 23.28 -10.66
CA LEU A 47 20.49 23.05 -11.05
C LEU A 47 20.60 22.18 -12.31
N GLU A 48 19.53 21.46 -12.63
CA GLU A 48 19.43 20.50 -13.74
C GLU A 48 17.97 20.29 -14.12
N ASP A 49 17.73 19.68 -15.28
CA ASP A 49 16.40 19.20 -15.65
C ASP A 49 16.05 17.90 -14.92
N GLN A 50 14.74 17.63 -14.81
CA GLN A 50 14.27 16.36 -14.24
C GLN A 50 14.81 15.17 -15.03
N ARG A 51 15.25 14.13 -14.33
CA ARG A 51 15.75 12.87 -14.91
C ARG A 51 15.13 11.65 -14.23
N TYR A 52 15.10 10.53 -14.93
CA TYR A 52 14.77 9.25 -14.31
C TYR A 52 16.00 8.61 -13.67
N ALA A 53 15.90 8.26 -12.39
CA ALA A 53 16.90 7.47 -11.68
C ALA A 53 16.73 5.97 -11.97
N ALA A 54 17.75 5.16 -11.62
CA ALA A 54 17.75 3.72 -11.88
C ALA A 54 16.59 2.97 -11.20
N ASN A 55 16.06 3.49 -10.09
CA ASN A 55 14.89 2.96 -9.38
C ASN A 55 13.54 3.34 -10.06
N GLY A 56 13.59 4.14 -11.13
CA GLY A 56 12.41 4.62 -11.86
C GLY A 56 11.77 5.89 -11.29
N ASN A 57 12.32 6.47 -10.22
CA ASN A 57 11.89 7.79 -9.74
C ASN A 57 12.29 8.87 -10.74
N SER A 58 11.51 9.96 -10.76
CA SER A 58 11.97 11.20 -11.39
C SER A 58 12.63 12.05 -10.32
N GLU A 59 13.80 12.61 -10.59
CA GLU A 59 14.60 13.40 -9.66
C GLU A 59 15.07 14.69 -10.31
N GLN A 60 15.13 15.78 -9.54
CA GLN A 60 15.68 17.06 -9.99
C GLN A 60 16.37 17.78 -8.84
N GLN A 61 17.67 18.06 -8.99
CA GLN A 61 18.42 18.88 -8.05
C GLN A 61 18.10 20.36 -8.20
N THR A 62 18.03 21.03 -7.06
CA THR A 62 17.76 22.46 -6.89
C THR A 62 18.76 23.05 -5.89
N THR A 63 18.88 24.37 -5.82
CA THR A 63 19.78 25.03 -4.86
C THR A 63 19.37 24.78 -3.41
N GLY A 64 18.09 24.50 -3.15
CA GLY A 64 17.58 24.19 -1.82
C GLY A 64 17.58 22.71 -1.46
N GLY A 65 17.69 21.80 -2.45
CA GLY A 65 17.61 20.37 -2.19
C GLY A 65 17.21 19.52 -3.40
N LEU A 66 16.51 18.42 -3.14
CA LEU A 66 16.13 17.45 -4.17
C LEU A 66 14.61 17.31 -4.28
N LEU A 67 14.08 17.54 -5.48
CA LEU A 67 12.72 17.18 -5.85
C LEU A 67 12.68 15.74 -6.36
N VAL A 68 11.71 14.96 -5.89
CA VAL A 68 11.56 13.54 -6.24
C VAL A 68 10.10 13.21 -6.50
N TRP A 69 9.80 12.54 -7.61
CA TRP A 69 8.55 11.83 -7.81
C TRP A 69 8.85 10.34 -7.66
N ARG A 70 8.18 9.70 -6.72
CA ARG A 70 8.41 8.29 -6.39
C ARG A 70 7.46 7.42 -7.19
N LYS A 71 8.04 6.52 -7.98
CA LYS A 71 7.25 5.58 -8.80
C LYS A 71 6.41 4.63 -7.96
N ALA A 72 6.87 4.30 -6.75
CA ALA A 72 6.24 3.30 -5.88
C ALA A 72 4.84 3.70 -5.40
N ASP A 73 4.63 4.98 -5.09
CA ASP A 73 3.37 5.49 -4.50
C ASP A 73 2.81 6.71 -5.23
N ASN A 74 3.44 7.11 -6.34
CA ASN A 74 3.02 8.22 -7.19
C ASN A 74 2.99 9.58 -6.46
N TRP A 75 3.80 9.75 -5.40
CA TRP A 75 3.90 11.03 -4.67
C TRP A 75 5.11 11.85 -5.08
N THR A 76 4.93 13.18 -5.09
CA THR A 76 6.02 14.15 -5.21
C THR A 76 6.48 14.61 -3.83
N ALA A 77 7.79 14.69 -3.64
CA ALA A 77 8.42 15.14 -2.40
C ALA A 77 9.62 16.06 -2.68
N PHE A 78 9.96 16.87 -1.70
CA PHE A 78 11.17 17.69 -1.65
C PHE A 78 11.92 17.43 -0.35
N THR A 79 13.24 17.34 -0.40
CA THR A 79 14.09 17.27 0.81
C THR A 79 15.23 18.27 0.73
N ASP A 80 15.41 19.04 1.80
CA ASP A 80 16.54 19.98 1.98
C ASP A 80 17.76 19.29 2.65
N GLY A 81 17.69 17.97 2.86
CA GLY A 81 18.67 17.19 3.61
C GLY A 81 18.35 17.03 5.10
N TYR A 82 17.42 17.82 5.66
CA TYR A 82 17.00 17.76 7.06
C TYR A 82 15.50 17.46 7.24
N ARG A 83 14.64 18.13 6.48
CA ARG A 83 13.18 17.98 6.43
C ARG A 83 12.75 17.44 5.07
N THR A 84 11.63 16.74 5.05
CA THR A 84 10.93 16.34 3.82
C THR A 84 9.56 17.01 3.79
N TRP A 85 9.21 17.57 2.63
CA TRP A 85 7.85 17.98 2.28
C TRP A 85 7.29 16.98 1.29
N ILE A 86 6.10 16.44 1.55
CA ILE A 86 5.47 15.41 0.71
C ILE A 86 4.07 15.86 0.36
N ASN A 87 3.75 15.82 -0.94
CA ASN A 87 2.38 15.98 -1.41
C ASN A 87 1.70 14.62 -1.45
N GLY A 88 1.12 14.23 -0.32
CA GLY A 88 0.50 12.93 -0.07
C GLY A 88 -1.03 12.99 -0.04
N PRO A 89 -1.69 12.02 0.60
CA PRO A 89 -3.16 11.91 0.61
C PRO A 89 -3.86 13.08 1.30
N ASN A 90 -3.21 13.75 2.27
CA ASN A 90 -3.77 14.92 2.95
C ASN A 90 -3.26 16.26 2.39
N GLY A 91 -2.63 16.24 1.21
CA GLY A 91 -1.98 17.41 0.60
C GLY A 91 -0.53 17.55 1.03
N LEU A 92 -0.02 18.80 1.06
CA LEU A 92 1.36 19.09 1.42
C LEU A 92 1.56 18.98 2.93
N GLU A 93 2.33 17.99 3.36
CA GLU A 93 2.73 17.79 4.75
C GLU A 93 4.25 17.82 4.89
N GLN A 94 4.74 18.29 6.04
CA GLN A 94 6.18 18.42 6.34
C GLN A 94 6.55 17.60 7.56
N ARG A 95 7.68 16.89 7.49
CA ARG A 95 8.26 16.15 8.62
C ARG A 95 9.78 16.17 8.61
N LEU A 96 10.41 15.77 9.72
CA LEU A 96 11.86 15.52 9.72
C LEU A 96 12.19 14.28 8.87
N ASN A 97 13.42 14.20 8.37
CA ASN A 97 13.90 13.02 7.63
C ASN A 97 13.99 11.78 8.52
N THR A 98 14.11 11.97 9.83
CA THR A 98 14.12 10.92 10.88
C THR A 98 12.72 10.46 11.29
N GLU A 99 11.67 11.12 10.81
CA GLU A 99 10.28 10.82 11.13
C GLU A 99 9.57 10.28 9.89
N ARG A 100 8.39 9.67 10.08
CA ARG A 100 7.47 9.26 9.00
C ARG A 100 6.04 9.55 9.46
N PHE A 101 5.17 9.94 8.52
CA PHE A 101 3.74 9.96 8.82
C PHE A 101 3.20 8.54 8.99
N LEU A 102 2.13 8.38 9.76
CA LEU A 102 1.48 7.07 9.95
C LEU A 102 1.06 6.42 8.62
N TRP A 103 0.71 7.24 7.62
CA TRP A 103 0.34 6.78 6.28
C TRP A 103 1.54 6.51 5.34
N GLU A 104 2.74 6.97 5.68
CA GLU A 104 3.98 6.62 4.94
C GLU A 104 4.56 5.28 5.36
N ILE A 105 4.23 4.87 6.58
CA ILE A 105 4.61 3.57 7.07
C ILE A 105 3.63 2.61 6.41
N GLU A 106 4.14 1.66 5.62
CA GLU A 106 3.44 0.40 5.47
C GLU A 106 3.36 -0.20 6.86
N LEU A 107 2.28 0.13 7.57
CA LEU A 107 1.96 -0.62 8.77
C LEU A 107 1.91 -2.09 8.31
N PRO A 108 2.44 -3.03 9.09
CA PRO A 108 2.41 -4.45 8.75
C PRO A 108 0.99 -5.01 8.51
N PHE A 109 -0.05 -4.19 8.62
CA PHE A 109 -1.44 -4.48 8.25
C PHE A 109 -1.70 -4.53 6.74
N ALA A 110 -0.70 -4.32 5.87
CA ALA A 110 -0.79 -4.74 4.47
C ALA A 110 -0.64 -6.27 4.27
N GLN A 111 -0.55 -7.06 5.36
CA GLN A 111 -0.87 -8.48 5.28
C GLN A 111 -2.39 -8.67 5.26
N THR A 112 -2.88 -9.24 4.16
CA THR A 112 -4.28 -9.54 3.84
C THR A 112 -4.93 -10.62 4.74
N SER A 113 -4.44 -10.82 5.95
CA SER A 113 -5.09 -11.67 6.95
C SER A 113 -4.57 -11.32 8.35
N ALA A 114 -5.50 -11.12 9.28
CA ALA A 114 -5.23 -11.14 10.70
C ALA A 114 -4.42 -12.39 11.07
N VAL A 115 -3.17 -12.25 11.51
CA VAL A 115 -2.42 -13.38 12.06
C VAL A 115 -2.77 -13.47 13.54
N ARG A 116 -3.36 -14.59 13.98
CA ARG A 116 -3.68 -14.81 15.41
C ARG A 116 -2.45 -15.30 16.17
N GLY A 117 -2.31 -14.88 17.42
CA GLY A 117 -1.28 -15.35 18.35
C GLY A 117 0.06 -14.63 18.23
N VAL A 118 0.11 -13.41 17.66
CA VAL A 118 1.34 -12.64 17.53
C VAL A 118 1.41 -11.57 18.61
N PRO A 119 2.36 -11.66 19.58
CA PRO A 119 2.46 -10.67 20.64
C PRO A 119 2.73 -9.26 20.11
N GLY A 120 1.90 -8.29 20.53
CA GLY A 120 2.09 -6.88 20.23
C GLY A 120 1.53 -6.40 18.89
N ASP A 121 0.80 -7.26 18.15
CA ASP A 121 0.15 -6.89 16.89
C ASP A 121 -1.16 -6.09 17.08
N LEU A 122 -1.69 -6.06 18.30
CA LEU A 122 -2.97 -5.44 18.69
C LEU A 122 -4.21 -6.09 18.06
N TRP A 123 -4.08 -7.27 17.46
CA TRP A 123 -5.22 -8.06 17.02
C TRP A 123 -5.73 -8.91 18.18
N ALA A 124 -7.02 -9.22 18.17
CA ALA A 124 -7.57 -10.15 19.13
C ALA A 124 -7.06 -11.58 18.83
N ASP A 125 -6.52 -12.22 19.86
CA ASP A 125 -6.04 -13.62 19.81
C ASP A 125 -7.07 -14.61 20.35
N VAL A 126 -7.96 -14.14 21.22
CA VAL A 126 -8.97 -14.96 21.90
C VAL A 126 -10.28 -14.17 21.95
N ILE A 127 -11.37 -14.87 21.66
CA ILE A 127 -12.73 -14.42 21.94
C ILE A 127 -13.32 -15.32 23.02
N ILE A 128 -14.02 -14.71 23.98
CA ILE A 128 -14.68 -15.45 25.06
C ILE A 128 -16.15 -15.60 24.69
N GLY A 129 -16.67 -16.84 24.73
CA GLY A 129 -18.07 -17.14 24.44
C GLY A 129 -18.35 -17.53 22.98
N GLN A 130 -17.33 -17.68 22.16
CA GLN A 130 -17.38 -18.26 20.82
C GLN A 130 -16.17 -19.21 20.67
N PRO A 131 -16.26 -20.30 19.89
CA PRO A 131 -15.17 -21.25 19.75
C PRO A 131 -13.99 -20.70 18.95
N ASP A 132 -14.24 -19.82 17.97
CA ASP A 132 -13.22 -19.18 17.13
C ASP A 132 -13.75 -17.93 16.39
N PHE A 133 -12.85 -17.23 15.71
CA PHE A 133 -13.14 -15.97 15.00
C PHE A 133 -13.94 -16.13 13.70
N SER A 134 -14.19 -17.35 13.24
CA SER A 134 -15.01 -17.58 12.04
C SER A 134 -16.48 -17.83 12.37
N GLN A 135 -16.76 -18.35 13.57
CA GLN A 135 -18.12 -18.53 14.04
C GLN A 135 -18.76 -17.19 14.46
N ILE A 136 -19.60 -16.64 13.58
CA ILE A 136 -20.42 -15.44 13.87
C ILE A 136 -21.85 -15.80 14.27
N THR A 137 -22.25 -17.07 14.18
CA THR A 137 -23.55 -17.55 14.63
C THR A 137 -23.44 -19.01 15.08
N ASP A 138 -23.94 -19.31 16.28
CA ASP A 138 -23.79 -20.64 16.85
C ASP A 138 -24.46 -21.73 16.00
N ASP A 139 -23.69 -22.77 15.68
CA ASP A 139 -24.16 -24.04 15.11
C ASP A 139 -24.93 -23.95 13.78
N GLN A 140 -24.81 -22.85 13.01
CA GLN A 140 -25.52 -22.69 11.74
C GLN A 140 -24.82 -23.37 10.56
N VAL A 141 -23.50 -23.23 10.44
CA VAL A 141 -22.69 -23.84 9.37
C VAL A 141 -21.84 -24.96 9.96
N VAL A 142 -22.46 -26.12 10.18
CA VAL A 142 -21.78 -27.33 10.66
C VAL A 142 -22.14 -28.53 9.77
N PRO A 143 -21.32 -29.61 9.74
CA PRO A 143 -21.55 -30.75 8.84
C PRO A 143 -22.88 -31.49 9.00
N TYR A 144 -23.54 -31.35 10.16
CA TYR A 144 -24.69 -32.16 10.57
C TYR A 144 -25.96 -31.35 10.83
N LYS A 145 -26.00 -30.08 10.40
CA LYS A 145 -27.17 -29.20 10.45
C LYS A 145 -27.36 -28.45 9.14
N VAL A 146 -28.60 -28.02 8.89
CA VAL A 146 -29.01 -27.22 7.74
C VAL A 146 -29.80 -26.00 8.21
N PHE A 147 -29.73 -24.92 7.46
CA PHE A 147 -30.46 -23.68 7.66
C PHE A 147 -31.26 -23.33 6.40
N ASN A 148 -32.59 -23.33 6.50
CA ASN A 148 -33.52 -23.08 5.39
C ASN A 148 -33.21 -23.92 4.13
N PRO A 149 -33.23 -25.27 4.20
CA PRO A 149 -32.89 -26.12 3.06
C PRO A 149 -33.93 -25.99 1.94
N GLY A 150 -33.46 -25.85 0.69
CA GLY A 150 -34.32 -25.71 -0.48
C GLY A 150 -34.65 -27.02 -1.18
N GLY A 151 -33.95 -28.12 -0.85
CA GLY A 151 -34.25 -29.44 -1.42
C GLY A 151 -33.20 -30.50 -1.13
N VAL A 152 -33.52 -31.74 -1.47
CA VAL A 152 -32.64 -32.91 -1.37
C VAL A 152 -32.79 -33.78 -2.61
N ILE A 153 -31.68 -34.32 -3.11
CA ILE A 153 -31.67 -35.38 -4.13
C ILE A 153 -30.88 -36.57 -3.62
N VAL A 154 -31.32 -37.78 -3.98
CA VAL A 154 -30.65 -39.03 -3.61
C VAL A 154 -30.12 -39.69 -4.87
N ASP A 155 -28.80 -39.84 -4.94
CA ASP A 155 -28.14 -40.67 -5.93
C ASP A 155 -28.26 -42.14 -5.53
N ARG A 156 -29.00 -42.88 -6.35
CA ARG A 156 -29.31 -44.31 -6.18
C ARG A 156 -28.39 -45.21 -7.01
N SER A 157 -27.33 -44.67 -7.62
CA SER A 157 -26.35 -45.48 -8.37
C SER A 157 -25.52 -46.41 -7.47
N VAL A 158 -25.52 -46.15 -6.16
CA VAL A 158 -24.93 -47.01 -5.13
C VAL A 158 -25.98 -47.34 -4.07
N SER A 159 -25.82 -48.47 -3.38
CA SER A 159 -26.67 -48.87 -2.24
C SER A 159 -25.84 -48.76 -0.96
N PRO A 160 -26.30 -48.06 0.10
CA PRO A 160 -27.65 -47.53 0.32
C PRO A 160 -27.95 -46.15 -0.29
N GLY A 161 -26.98 -45.53 -0.97
CA GLY A 161 -27.16 -44.27 -1.70
C GLY A 161 -26.35 -43.11 -1.13
N ARG A 162 -26.31 -42.00 -1.87
CA ARG A 162 -25.73 -40.72 -1.42
C ARG A 162 -26.81 -39.64 -1.48
N ALA A 163 -26.91 -38.80 -0.48
CA ALA A 163 -27.81 -37.65 -0.49
C ALA A 163 -27.05 -36.36 -0.71
N TYR A 164 -27.61 -35.46 -1.52
CA TYR A 164 -27.13 -34.10 -1.71
C TYR A 164 -28.22 -33.13 -1.28
N ILE A 165 -27.94 -32.30 -0.28
CA ILE A 165 -28.90 -31.38 0.33
C ILE A 165 -28.50 -29.96 -0.07
N TRP A 166 -29.43 -29.21 -0.63
CA TRP A 166 -29.26 -27.78 -0.86
C TRP A 166 -29.60 -27.02 0.42
N ASP A 167 -28.56 -26.62 1.15
CA ASP A 167 -28.64 -25.88 2.40
C ASP A 167 -28.66 -24.37 2.08
N ALA A 168 -29.83 -23.90 1.60
CA ALA A 168 -29.95 -22.63 0.89
C ALA A 168 -29.68 -21.40 1.76
N GLY A 169 -30.07 -21.43 3.04
CA GLY A 169 -29.76 -20.35 3.98
C GLY A 169 -28.27 -20.17 4.23
N ASN A 170 -27.48 -21.24 4.10
CA ASN A 170 -26.03 -21.23 4.22
C ASN A 170 -25.30 -21.19 2.86
N SER A 171 -26.04 -21.02 1.75
CA SER A 171 -25.50 -20.94 0.38
C SER A 171 -24.56 -22.10 0.01
N ARG A 172 -24.88 -23.33 0.42
CA ARG A 172 -24.03 -24.51 0.19
C ARG A 172 -24.81 -25.75 -0.21
N ILE A 173 -24.11 -26.74 -0.78
CA ILE A 173 -24.64 -28.09 -1.00
C ILE A 173 -23.85 -29.07 -0.14
N LEU A 174 -24.54 -29.83 0.70
CA LEU A 174 -23.95 -30.87 1.54
C LEU A 174 -24.12 -32.24 0.90
N GLY A 175 -23.03 -33.00 0.78
CA GLY A 175 -23.06 -34.38 0.31
C GLY A 175 -22.84 -35.36 1.45
N VAL A 176 -23.70 -36.36 1.53
CA VAL A 176 -23.82 -37.30 2.65
C VAL A 176 -23.80 -38.73 2.11
N ASP A 177 -22.95 -39.57 2.69
CA ASP A 177 -23.02 -41.03 2.51
C ASP A 177 -24.07 -41.65 3.44
N LEU A 178 -25.16 -42.17 2.85
CA LEU A 178 -26.26 -42.72 3.64
C LEU A 178 -25.87 -44.00 4.40
N SER A 179 -24.81 -44.71 3.99
CA SER A 179 -24.34 -45.89 4.71
C SER A 179 -23.87 -45.55 6.12
N LYS A 180 -23.17 -44.42 6.27
CA LYS A 180 -22.69 -43.91 7.56
C LYS A 180 -23.85 -43.46 8.45
N CYS A 181 -24.85 -42.84 7.83
CA CYS A 181 -26.02 -42.31 8.54
C CYS A 181 -26.96 -43.40 9.03
N TYR A 182 -27.10 -44.51 8.29
CA TYR A 182 -27.89 -45.65 8.75
C TYR A 182 -27.12 -46.57 9.71
N ALA A 183 -25.78 -46.55 9.70
CA ALA A 183 -24.96 -47.40 10.57
C ALA A 183 -24.72 -46.81 11.98
N GLY A 184 -24.91 -45.50 12.16
CA GLY A 184 -24.60 -44.79 13.42
C GLY A 184 -25.82 -44.48 14.28
N SER A 185 -25.57 -44.19 15.57
CA SER A 185 -26.56 -43.64 16.51
C SER A 185 -26.45 -42.12 16.72
N GLY A 186 -25.49 -41.48 16.03
CA GLY A 186 -25.25 -40.03 16.08
C GLY A 186 -25.90 -39.27 14.92
N PRO A 187 -25.83 -37.92 14.93
CA PRO A 187 -26.33 -37.12 13.82
C PRO A 187 -25.55 -37.42 12.54
N CYS A 188 -26.30 -37.56 11.45
CA CYS A 188 -25.76 -37.81 10.12
C CYS A 188 -24.95 -36.60 9.66
N SER A 189 -23.64 -36.80 9.48
CA SER A 189 -22.70 -35.76 9.07
C SER A 189 -22.48 -35.80 7.57
N ALA A 190 -22.43 -34.63 6.95
CA ALA A 190 -21.93 -34.48 5.59
C ALA A 190 -20.44 -34.79 5.51
N ASP A 191 -20.05 -35.41 4.41
CA ASP A 191 -18.67 -35.76 4.07
C ASP A 191 -18.05 -34.69 3.16
N ILE A 192 -18.89 -33.99 2.39
CA ILE A 192 -18.46 -32.97 1.43
C ILE A 192 -19.36 -31.74 1.48
N VAL A 193 -18.79 -30.61 1.09
CA VAL A 193 -19.49 -29.36 0.86
C VAL A 193 -19.11 -28.81 -0.52
N LEU A 194 -20.09 -28.25 -1.21
CA LEU A 194 -19.88 -27.49 -2.44
C LEU A 194 -20.37 -26.06 -2.22
N GLY A 195 -19.62 -25.08 -2.73
CA GLY A 195 -19.92 -23.66 -2.58
C GLY A 195 -19.26 -22.98 -1.39
N GLN A 196 -18.52 -23.73 -0.56
CA GLN A 196 -17.75 -23.23 0.58
C GLN A 196 -16.38 -23.92 0.66
N PRO A 197 -15.38 -23.33 1.32
CA PRO A 197 -14.06 -23.94 1.50
C PRO A 197 -14.07 -25.10 2.49
N SER A 198 -15.08 -25.20 3.35
CA SER A 198 -15.10 -26.04 4.55
C SER A 198 -16.54 -26.36 4.98
N LEU A 199 -16.73 -27.46 5.73
CA LEU A 199 -18.04 -27.85 6.31
C LEU A 199 -18.42 -27.02 7.55
N PHE A 200 -17.44 -26.31 8.10
CA PHE A 200 -17.52 -25.43 9.25
C PHE A 200 -17.28 -23.99 8.81
N ASP A 201 -17.88 -23.04 9.52
CA ASP A 201 -17.48 -21.63 9.44
C ASP A 201 -16.07 -21.42 10.00
#